data_AF-A0A5J4YJE9-F1
#
_entry.id   AF-A0A5J4YJE9-F1
#
_cell.length_a   1.000
_cell.length_b   1.000
_cell.length_c   1.000
_cell.angle_alpha   90.00
_cell.angle_beta   90.00
_cell.angle_gamma   90.00
#
_symmetry.space_group_name_H-M   'P 1'
#
loop_
_entity.id
_entity.type
_entity.pdbx_description
1 polymer ?
#
loop_
_entity_poly.entity_id
_entity_poly.type
_entity_poly.pdbx_seq_one_letter_code
_entity_poly.pdbx_strand_id
1 'polypeptide(L)'
;MSAQSAQSAYGSVGKQQQAMGSGNVDSAAARVGAALNVAVVTLLYGVAVALFSAQLVRAWREVPLTNALGVVARNKYAVSALVDYVAGVSFTALYILFVEEQVVPAVVISMLSISLGNPVLLIYTLVRVWKFGSVSSGILRQRTLSTDGSTTGRGGVPGLIPPKFSRVVSLVVLSFYVVLFVIFVLVCVDALQTQPMRAGFAYIMSHGWALTTWVDVLLGIMFVMSHVAVQRTLSVLQIICIWIALALFGHGVTLLYGIHLCFLSLAQPGRSLAEAFTESAEQE
;
A
#
# COMPACT_ATOMS: atom_id res chain seq x y z
N MET A 1 67.48 23.42 9.79
CA MET A 1 66.16 22.73 9.86
C MET A 1 65.10 23.75 10.27
N SER A 2 64.32 24.30 9.33
CA SER A 2 63.00 24.93 9.59
C SER A 2 62.48 25.67 8.34
N ALA A 3 61.86 24.95 7.40
CA ALA A 3 61.10 25.59 6.31
C ALA A 3 60.07 24.66 5.64
N GLN A 4 59.47 23.70 6.35
CA GLN A 4 58.52 22.74 5.74
C GLN A 4 57.14 22.64 6.41
N SER A 5 56.86 23.39 7.48
CA SER A 5 55.59 23.29 8.21
C SER A 5 54.51 24.31 7.82
N ALA A 6 54.79 25.27 6.93
CA ALA A 6 53.83 26.35 6.63
C ALA A 6 52.93 26.13 5.40
N GLN A 7 53.27 25.20 4.49
CA GLN A 7 52.50 25.00 3.24
C GLN A 7 51.35 24.00 3.36
N SER A 8 51.28 23.19 4.43
CA SER A 8 50.21 22.19 4.58
C SER A 8 48.89 22.75 5.13
N ALA A 9 48.90 23.94 5.75
CA ALA A 9 47.71 24.49 6.39
C ALA A 9 46.77 25.21 5.40
N TYR A 10 47.30 25.83 4.35
CA TYR A 10 46.51 26.64 3.42
C TYR A 10 45.71 25.84 2.38
N GLY A 11 46.09 24.58 2.10
CA GLY A 11 45.35 23.72 1.17
C GLY A 11 44.09 23.05 1.75
N SER A 12 43.96 23.01 3.08
CA SER A 12 42.85 22.33 3.76
C SER A 12 41.61 23.23 3.94
N VAL A 13 41.81 24.54 4.08
CA VAL A 13 40.73 25.52 4.29
C VAL A 13 39.88 25.71 3.02
N GLY A 14 40.50 25.65 1.82
CA GLY A 14 39.78 25.74 0.55
C GLY A 14 38.84 24.57 0.25
N LYS A 15 39.19 23.35 0.68
CA LYS A 15 38.34 22.16 0.50
C LYS A 15 37.16 22.12 1.50
N GLN A 16 37.33 22.68 2.70
CA GLN A 16 36.24 22.80 3.68
C GLN A 16 35.20 23.86 3.30
N GLN A 17 35.61 24.97 2.67
CA GLN A 17 34.66 25.98 2.19
C GLN A 17 33.87 25.54 0.93
N GLN A 18 34.45 24.73 0.04
CA GLN A 18 33.70 24.15 -1.10
C GLN A 18 32.73 23.03 -0.68
N ALA A 19 33.02 22.29 0.39
CA ALA A 19 32.09 21.30 0.95
C ALA A 19 30.91 21.93 1.73
N MET A 20 31.11 23.11 2.35
CA MET A 20 30.04 23.83 3.06
C MET A 20 29.09 24.62 2.13
N GLY A 21 29.53 24.98 0.91
CA GLY A 21 28.70 25.70 -0.07
C GLY A 21 27.79 24.81 -0.93
N SER A 22 28.24 23.60 -1.28
CA SER A 22 27.49 22.66 -2.13
C SER A 22 26.39 21.91 -1.38
N GLY A 23 26.62 21.51 -0.12
CA GLY A 23 25.63 20.77 0.68
C GLY A 23 24.36 21.56 1.02
N ASN A 24 24.41 22.90 1.00
CA ASN A 24 23.25 23.73 1.34
C ASN A 24 22.27 23.89 0.15
N VAL A 25 22.77 23.88 -1.08
CA VAL A 25 21.94 23.97 -2.29
C VAL A 25 21.34 22.61 -2.62
N ASP A 26 22.13 21.53 -2.52
CA ASP A 26 21.66 20.16 -2.74
C ASP A 26 20.60 19.75 -1.69
N SER A 27 20.77 20.18 -0.43
CA SER A 27 19.76 19.95 0.62
C SER A 27 18.50 20.82 0.45
N ALA A 28 18.60 22.02 -0.14
CA ALA A 28 17.43 22.84 -0.42
C ALA A 28 16.61 22.25 -1.59
N ALA A 29 17.28 21.87 -2.68
CA ALA A 29 16.63 21.21 -3.83
C ALA A 29 15.97 19.88 -3.42
N ALA A 30 16.65 19.07 -2.60
CA ALA A 30 16.09 17.83 -2.07
C ALA A 30 14.85 18.07 -1.17
N ARG A 31 14.88 19.13 -0.34
CA ARG A 31 13.73 19.53 0.49
C ARG A 31 12.54 20.00 -0.35
N VAL A 32 12.78 20.79 -1.38
CA VAL A 32 11.73 21.24 -2.32
C VAL A 32 11.14 20.05 -3.07
N GLY A 33 11.98 19.12 -3.56
CA GLY A 33 11.51 17.90 -4.21
C GLY A 33 10.66 17.01 -3.30
N ALA A 34 11.08 16.83 -2.04
CA ALA A 34 10.31 16.08 -1.05
C ALA A 34 8.95 16.75 -0.75
N ALA A 35 8.93 18.08 -0.55
CA ALA A 35 7.71 18.83 -0.31
C ALA A 35 6.75 18.76 -1.51
N LEU A 36 7.27 18.84 -2.74
CA LEU A 36 6.48 18.69 -3.96
C LEU A 36 5.85 17.30 -4.07
N ASN A 37 6.62 16.25 -3.79
CA ASN A 37 6.10 14.87 -3.79
C ASN A 37 4.97 14.69 -2.76
N VAL A 38 5.15 15.23 -1.56
CA VAL A 38 4.10 15.22 -0.52
C VAL A 38 2.85 15.97 -1.00
N ALA A 39 3.01 17.15 -1.59
CA ALA A 39 1.88 17.94 -2.10
C ALA A 39 1.13 17.20 -3.23
N VAL A 40 1.85 16.60 -4.17
CA VAL A 40 1.28 15.83 -5.29
C VAL A 40 0.49 14.63 -4.77
N VAL A 41 1.08 13.81 -3.88
CA VAL A 41 0.38 12.65 -3.30
C VAL A 41 -0.84 13.10 -2.49
N THR A 42 -0.71 14.18 -1.72
CA THR A 42 -1.82 14.78 -0.95
C THR A 42 -2.97 15.18 -1.86
N LEU A 43 -2.67 15.89 -2.96
CA LEU A 43 -3.68 16.30 -3.93
C LEU A 43 -4.33 15.10 -4.60
N LEU A 44 -3.55 14.14 -5.10
CA LEU A 44 -4.05 12.96 -5.80
C LEU A 44 -4.97 12.13 -4.91
N TYR A 45 -4.52 11.77 -3.71
CA TYR A 45 -5.32 10.97 -2.79
C TYR A 45 -6.52 11.75 -2.26
N GLY A 46 -6.35 13.04 -1.95
CA GLY A 46 -7.44 13.90 -1.48
C GLY A 46 -8.57 14.01 -2.51
N VAL A 47 -8.23 14.24 -3.78
CA VAL A 47 -9.20 14.28 -4.88
C VAL A 47 -9.87 12.91 -5.05
N ALA A 48 -9.10 11.83 -5.04
CA ALA A 48 -9.63 10.48 -5.24
C ALA A 48 -10.61 10.08 -4.12
N VAL A 49 -10.28 10.39 -2.86
CA VAL A 49 -11.16 10.18 -1.70
C VAL A 49 -12.42 11.04 -1.79
N ALA A 50 -12.30 12.30 -2.20
CA ALA A 50 -13.45 13.19 -2.36
C ALA A 50 -14.42 12.69 -3.44
N LEU A 51 -13.88 12.27 -4.60
CA LEU A 51 -14.67 11.69 -5.69
C LEU A 51 -15.38 10.40 -5.27
N PHE A 52 -14.67 9.51 -4.57
CA PHE A 52 -15.28 8.30 -4.03
C PHE A 52 -16.38 8.62 -3.03
N SER A 53 -16.14 9.55 -2.10
CA SER A 53 -17.11 9.94 -1.07
C SER A 53 -18.39 10.50 -1.70
N ALA A 54 -18.24 11.35 -2.74
CA ALA A 54 -19.37 11.87 -3.50
C ALA A 54 -20.19 10.73 -4.17
N GLN A 55 -19.50 9.73 -4.74
CA GLN A 55 -20.17 8.58 -5.34
C GLN A 55 -20.82 7.65 -4.32
N LEU A 56 -20.19 7.41 -3.17
CA LEU A 56 -20.78 6.63 -2.08
C LEU A 56 -22.08 7.28 -1.58
N VAL A 57 -22.07 8.60 -1.37
CA VAL A 57 -23.27 9.36 -0.97
C VAL A 57 -24.37 9.24 -2.03
N ARG A 58 -24.00 9.33 -3.31
CA ARG A 58 -24.96 9.14 -4.41
C ARG A 58 -25.53 7.72 -4.43
N ALA A 59 -24.69 6.69 -4.33
CA ALA A 59 -25.09 5.29 -4.30
C ALA A 59 -26.07 4.99 -3.16
N TRP A 60 -25.78 5.53 -1.95
CA TRP A 60 -26.68 5.41 -0.80
C TRP A 60 -28.05 6.04 -1.02
N ARG A 61 -28.12 7.15 -1.75
CA ARG A 61 -29.39 7.81 -2.07
C ARG A 61 -30.20 7.05 -3.13
N GLU A 62 -29.53 6.40 -4.07
CA GLU A 62 -30.18 5.64 -5.14
C GLU A 62 -30.72 4.30 -4.65
N VAL A 63 -29.94 3.56 -3.85
CA VAL A 63 -30.31 2.23 -3.37
C VAL A 63 -29.83 2.04 -1.92
N PRO A 64 -30.70 1.64 -0.97
CA PRO A 64 -30.29 1.33 0.40
C PRO A 64 -29.19 0.26 0.46
N LEU A 65 -28.29 0.36 1.45
CA LEU A 65 -27.17 -0.57 1.64
C LEU A 65 -27.64 -2.04 1.72
N THR A 66 -28.79 -2.30 2.32
CA THR A 66 -29.38 -3.64 2.43
C THR A 66 -29.64 -4.32 1.09
N ASN A 67 -29.82 -3.53 0.02
CA ASN A 67 -30.05 -4.01 -1.34
C ASN A 67 -28.81 -3.88 -2.25
N ALA A 68 -27.72 -3.29 -1.75
CA ALA A 68 -26.51 -3.01 -2.52
C ALA A 68 -25.89 -4.29 -3.11
N LEU A 69 -25.78 -5.34 -2.29
CA LEU A 69 -25.25 -6.64 -2.73
C LEU A 69 -26.09 -7.24 -3.86
N GLY A 70 -27.42 -7.08 -3.81
CA GLY A 70 -28.32 -7.54 -4.86
C GLY A 70 -28.12 -6.79 -6.18
N VAL A 71 -27.76 -5.50 -6.14
CA VAL A 71 -27.41 -4.71 -7.34
C VAL A 71 -26.07 -5.18 -7.91
N VAL A 72 -25.05 -5.32 -7.06
CA VAL A 72 -23.72 -5.79 -7.49
C VAL A 72 -23.79 -7.20 -8.08
N ALA A 73 -24.55 -8.11 -7.45
CA ALA A 73 -24.71 -9.50 -7.89
C ALA A 73 -25.36 -9.66 -9.27
N ARG A 74 -26.08 -8.65 -9.79
CA ARG A 74 -26.71 -8.68 -11.12
C ARG A 74 -25.71 -8.51 -12.26
N ASN A 75 -24.47 -8.16 -11.98
CA ASN A 75 -23.45 -7.89 -12.98
C ASN A 75 -22.15 -8.62 -12.66
N LYS A 76 -21.65 -9.42 -13.60
CA LYS A 76 -20.50 -10.30 -13.35
C LYS A 76 -19.21 -9.52 -13.16
N TYR A 77 -19.03 -8.41 -13.87
CA TYR A 77 -17.89 -7.51 -13.68
C TYR A 77 -17.95 -6.74 -12.35
N ALA A 78 -19.14 -6.39 -11.88
CA ALA A 78 -19.32 -5.79 -10.55
C ALA A 78 -19.05 -6.82 -9.44
N VAL A 79 -19.45 -8.08 -9.63
CA VAL A 79 -19.09 -9.18 -8.72
C VAL A 79 -17.58 -9.41 -8.71
N SER A 80 -16.89 -9.40 -9.86
CA SER A 80 -15.42 -9.50 -9.85
C SER A 80 -14.79 -8.35 -9.08
N ALA A 81 -15.30 -7.12 -9.24
CA ALA A 81 -14.84 -5.97 -8.48
C ALA A 81 -15.13 -6.09 -6.96
N LEU A 82 -16.20 -6.78 -6.57
CA LEU A 82 -16.50 -7.05 -5.16
C LEU A 82 -15.53 -8.08 -4.56
N VAL A 83 -15.17 -9.12 -5.31
CA VAL A 83 -14.13 -10.08 -4.89
C VAL A 83 -12.78 -9.36 -4.76
N ASP A 84 -12.48 -8.48 -5.72
CA ASP A 84 -11.30 -7.61 -5.73
C ASP A 84 -11.26 -6.67 -4.53
N TYR A 85 -12.41 -6.09 -4.17
CA TYR A 85 -12.60 -5.27 -2.97
C TYR A 85 -12.26 -6.06 -1.71
N VAL A 86 -12.79 -7.28 -1.55
CA VAL A 86 -12.50 -8.15 -0.39
C VAL A 86 -11.00 -8.45 -0.28
N ALA A 87 -10.33 -8.68 -1.41
CA ALA A 87 -8.89 -8.89 -1.47
C ALA A 87 -8.11 -7.65 -1.02
N GLY A 88 -8.51 -6.48 -1.54
CA GLY A 88 -7.92 -5.18 -1.20
C GLY A 88 -8.08 -4.85 0.28
N VAL A 89 -9.31 -4.88 0.82
CA VAL A 89 -9.56 -4.49 2.23
C VAL A 89 -8.91 -5.43 3.23
N SER A 90 -8.85 -6.74 2.93
CA SER A 90 -8.16 -7.70 3.80
C SER A 90 -6.64 -7.48 3.79
N PHE A 91 -6.05 -7.21 2.63
CA PHE A 91 -4.64 -6.84 2.51
C PHE A 91 -4.34 -5.55 3.27
N THR A 92 -5.17 -4.53 3.08
CA THR A 92 -5.12 -3.24 3.76
C THR A 92 -5.19 -3.39 5.28
N ALA A 93 -6.14 -4.16 5.79
CA ALA A 93 -6.29 -4.40 7.21
C ALA A 93 -5.04 -5.09 7.80
N LEU A 94 -4.53 -6.14 7.13
CA LEU A 94 -3.29 -6.80 7.55
C LEU A 94 -2.10 -5.84 7.52
N TYR A 95 -1.96 -5.05 6.46
CA TYR A 95 -0.91 -4.05 6.34
C TYR A 95 -0.97 -3.03 7.49
N ILE A 96 -2.15 -2.48 7.81
CA ILE A 96 -2.31 -1.52 8.93
C ILE A 96 -1.96 -2.19 10.26
N LEU A 97 -2.43 -3.42 10.51
CA LEU A 97 -2.11 -4.18 11.73
C LEU A 97 -0.60 -4.47 11.89
N PHE A 98 0.14 -4.59 10.80
CA PHE A 98 1.57 -4.89 10.83
C PHE A 98 2.46 -3.64 10.83
N VAL A 99 1.98 -2.53 10.26
CA VAL A 99 2.72 -1.27 10.19
C VAL A 99 2.51 -0.42 11.45
N GLU A 100 1.32 -0.44 12.02
CA GLU A 100 0.99 0.38 13.19
C GLU A 100 1.57 -0.22 14.48
N GLU A 101 2.12 0.66 15.33
CA GLU A 101 2.74 0.25 16.60
C GLU A 101 1.70 0.09 17.71
N GLN A 102 0.60 0.84 17.63
CA GLN A 102 -0.45 0.88 18.65
C GLN A 102 -1.63 -0.02 18.26
N VAL A 103 -2.00 -0.95 19.14
CA VAL A 103 -3.11 -1.92 18.94
C VAL A 103 -4.41 -1.21 18.56
N VAL A 104 -4.80 -0.19 19.34
CA VAL A 104 -6.14 0.40 19.27
C VAL A 104 -6.33 1.16 17.95
N PRO A 105 -5.45 2.10 17.54
CA PRO A 105 -5.53 2.71 16.23
C PRO A 105 -5.50 1.68 15.09
N ALA A 106 -4.65 0.66 15.17
CA ALA A 106 -4.53 -0.35 14.13
C ALA A 106 -5.85 -1.10 13.90
N VAL A 107 -6.50 -1.54 14.99
CA VAL A 107 -7.78 -2.25 14.95
C VAL A 107 -8.90 -1.32 14.46
N VAL A 108 -8.98 -0.10 14.98
CA VAL A 108 -10.02 0.87 14.59
C VAL A 108 -9.92 1.20 13.10
N ILE A 109 -8.72 1.52 12.60
CA ILE A 109 -8.52 1.87 11.19
C ILE A 109 -8.77 0.66 10.30
N SER A 110 -8.36 -0.54 10.72
CA SER A 110 -8.65 -1.78 9.96
C SER A 110 -10.15 -2.06 9.86
N MET A 111 -10.91 -1.89 10.95
CA MET A 111 -12.37 -2.03 10.94
C MET A 111 -13.04 -0.97 10.06
N LEU A 112 -12.54 0.26 10.08
CA LEU A 112 -13.00 1.32 9.18
C LEU A 112 -12.69 0.97 7.72
N SER A 113 -11.50 0.45 7.40
CA SER A 113 -11.14 0.01 6.05
C SER A 113 -12.01 -1.14 5.55
N ILE A 114 -12.36 -2.10 6.40
CA ILE A 114 -13.30 -3.19 6.05
C ILE A 114 -14.70 -2.63 5.75
N SER A 115 -15.11 -1.56 6.43
CA SER A 115 -16.46 -0.99 6.32
C SER A 115 -16.61 0.01 5.16
N LEU A 116 -15.58 0.83 4.93
CA LEU A 116 -15.61 1.97 4.01
C LEU A 116 -14.68 1.79 2.81
N GLY A 117 -13.85 0.74 2.82
CA GLY A 117 -12.96 0.40 1.71
C GLY A 117 -11.60 1.09 1.74
N ASN A 118 -11.01 1.18 0.54
CA ASN A 118 -9.71 1.77 0.30
C ASN A 118 -9.60 3.30 0.52
N PRO A 119 -10.67 4.13 0.55
CA PRO A 119 -10.54 5.53 0.94
C PRO A 119 -9.95 5.71 2.34
N VAL A 120 -10.26 4.82 3.28
CA VAL A 120 -9.70 4.88 4.65
C VAL A 120 -8.19 4.67 4.63
N LEU A 121 -7.71 3.74 3.79
CA LEU A 121 -6.28 3.52 3.60
C LEU A 121 -5.59 4.75 3.03
N LEU A 122 -6.20 5.40 2.03
CA LEU A 122 -5.64 6.63 1.46
C LEU A 122 -5.59 7.75 2.49
N ILE A 123 -6.66 7.96 3.26
CA ILE A 123 -6.69 8.96 4.35
C ILE A 123 -5.62 8.64 5.40
N TYR A 124 -5.53 7.38 5.85
CA TYR A 124 -4.52 6.93 6.79
C TYR A 124 -3.11 7.20 6.26
N THR A 125 -2.87 6.89 4.99
CA THR A 125 -1.60 7.12 4.32
C THR A 125 -1.28 8.62 4.26
N LEU A 126 -2.26 9.48 3.95
CA LEU A 126 -2.07 10.93 3.96
C LEU A 126 -1.69 11.45 5.34
N VAL A 127 -2.35 10.98 6.39
CA VAL A 127 -2.01 11.33 7.77
C VAL A 127 -0.57 10.93 8.08
N ARG A 128 -0.13 9.74 7.64
CA ARG A 128 1.27 9.31 7.81
C ARG A 128 2.24 10.14 6.99
N VAL A 129 1.98 10.37 5.72
CA VAL A 129 2.84 11.19 4.84
C VAL A 129 3.01 12.60 5.42
N TRP A 130 1.93 13.19 5.93
CA TRP A 130 1.98 14.48 6.61
C TRP A 130 2.78 14.43 7.91
N LYS A 131 2.52 13.43 8.76
CA LYS A 131 3.25 13.22 10.03
C LYS A 131 4.76 13.04 9.84
N PHE A 132 5.17 12.30 8.81
CA PHE A 132 6.59 11.97 8.56
C PHE A 132 7.27 12.93 7.57
N GLY A 133 6.53 13.85 6.94
CA GLY A 133 7.06 14.81 5.97
C GLY A 133 7.67 14.19 4.70
N SER A 134 7.36 12.92 4.41
CA SER A 134 7.94 12.17 3.30
C SER A 134 6.96 11.10 2.82
N VAL A 135 6.82 10.98 1.50
CA VAL A 135 5.96 9.95 0.87
C VAL A 135 6.48 8.55 1.18
N SER A 136 7.79 8.32 1.04
CA SER A 136 8.40 7.01 1.30
C SER A 136 8.25 6.61 2.77
N SER A 137 8.53 7.52 3.71
CA SER A 137 8.39 7.24 5.16
C SER A 137 6.94 7.14 5.62
N GLY A 138 6.01 7.80 4.91
CA GLY A 138 4.57 7.73 5.18
C GLY A 138 3.91 6.44 4.67
N ILE A 139 4.42 5.87 3.57
CA ILE A 139 3.88 4.65 2.96
C ILE A 139 4.64 3.39 3.43
N LEU A 140 5.95 3.45 3.61
CA LEU A 140 6.73 2.34 4.15
C LEU A 140 6.83 2.45 5.67
N ARG A 141 7.09 1.33 6.33
CA ARG A 141 7.46 1.35 7.74
C ARG A 141 8.94 1.71 7.85
N GLN A 142 9.29 2.72 8.64
CA GLN A 142 10.69 2.91 9.00
C GLN A 142 11.04 1.94 10.13
N ARG A 143 12.07 1.11 9.92
CA ARG A 143 12.72 0.39 11.02
C ARG A 143 13.41 1.45 11.86
N THR A 144 12.87 1.78 13.03
CA THR A 144 13.63 2.50 14.04
C THR A 144 14.77 1.58 14.46
N LEU A 145 15.99 1.85 13.97
CA LEU A 145 17.21 1.27 14.52
C LEU A 145 17.30 1.76 15.97
N SER A 146 16.87 0.94 16.92
CA SER A 146 17.22 1.16 18.32
C SER A 146 18.74 1.10 18.45
N THR A 147 19.34 2.19 18.91
CA THR A 147 20.78 2.40 19.09
C THR A 147 21.42 1.41 20.08
N ASP A 148 20.60 0.71 20.87
CA ASP A 148 21.04 -0.28 21.85
C ASP A 148 20.88 -1.69 21.29
N GLY A 149 21.83 -2.15 20.44
CA GLY A 149 22.29 -3.53 20.17
C GLY A 149 21.31 -4.71 20.14
N SER A 150 20.02 -4.45 20.23
CA SER A 150 18.90 -5.36 20.34
C SER A 150 17.99 -4.95 19.21
N THR A 151 18.19 -5.63 18.09
CA THR A 151 17.22 -5.72 17.01
C THR A 151 15.97 -6.45 17.54
N THR A 152 15.29 -5.86 18.51
CA THR A 152 13.91 -6.20 18.86
C THR A 152 12.96 -5.43 17.93
N GLY A 153 13.26 -5.46 16.64
CA GLY A 153 12.32 -5.10 15.59
C GLY A 153 11.23 -6.17 15.49
N ARG A 154 10.49 -6.40 16.57
CA ARG A 154 9.27 -7.21 16.54
C ARG A 154 8.25 -6.41 15.72
N GLY A 155 8.09 -6.83 14.48
CA GLY A 155 7.11 -6.25 13.57
C GLY A 155 5.68 -6.42 14.09
N GLY A 156 4.85 -5.42 13.80
CA GLY A 156 3.43 -5.38 14.14
C GLY A 156 3.14 -4.98 15.58
N VAL A 157 1.85 -4.80 15.86
CA VAL A 157 1.32 -4.60 17.20
C VAL A 157 1.90 -5.66 18.17
N PRO A 158 2.73 -5.27 19.15
CA PRO A 158 3.37 -6.22 20.06
C PRO A 158 2.33 -7.08 20.78
N GLY A 159 2.43 -8.40 20.64
CA GLY A 159 1.57 -9.35 21.36
C GLY A 159 0.25 -9.73 20.69
N LEU A 160 -0.08 -9.21 19.49
CA LEU A 160 -1.32 -9.61 18.81
C LEU A 160 -1.29 -11.06 18.32
N ILE A 161 -0.12 -11.53 17.86
CA ILE A 161 0.11 -12.92 17.44
C ILE A 161 1.32 -13.46 18.19
N PRO A 162 1.15 -14.42 19.11
CA PRO A 162 2.27 -15.11 19.74
C PRO A 162 3.15 -15.80 18.68
N PRO A 163 4.49 -15.82 18.81
CA PRO A 163 5.40 -16.42 17.82
C PRO A 163 5.05 -17.86 17.45
N LYS A 164 4.56 -18.64 18.44
CA LYS A 164 4.09 -20.02 18.25
C LYS A 164 2.92 -20.16 17.27
N PHE A 165 2.13 -19.11 17.06
CA PHE A 165 1.00 -19.09 16.14
C PHE A 165 1.33 -18.45 14.80
N SER A 166 2.54 -17.90 14.61
CA SER A 166 2.89 -17.19 13.37
C SER A 166 2.71 -18.07 12.13
N ARG A 167 3.14 -19.34 12.17
CA ARG A 167 2.94 -20.27 11.04
C ARG A 167 1.47 -20.60 10.79
N VAL A 168 0.69 -20.79 11.86
CA VAL A 168 -0.75 -21.06 11.74
C VAL A 168 -1.45 -19.86 11.12
N VAL A 169 -1.14 -18.64 11.54
CA VAL A 169 -1.68 -17.42 10.95
C VAL A 169 -1.27 -17.30 9.48
N SER A 170 0.00 -17.51 9.14
CA SER A 170 0.46 -17.50 7.74
C SER A 170 -0.28 -18.53 6.88
N LEU A 171 -0.56 -19.74 7.40
CA LEU A 171 -1.34 -20.76 6.69
C LEU A 171 -2.81 -20.37 6.53
N VAL A 172 -3.44 -19.79 7.55
CA VAL A 172 -4.84 -19.31 7.48
C VAL A 172 -4.96 -18.18 6.45
N VAL A 173 -4.07 -17.20 6.50
CA VAL A 173 -4.05 -16.07 5.55
C VAL A 173 -3.73 -16.56 4.13
N LEU A 174 -2.78 -17.49 3.97
CA LEU A 174 -2.50 -18.13 2.68
C LEU A 174 -3.76 -18.82 2.13
N SER A 175 -4.42 -19.64 2.96
CA SER A 175 -5.62 -20.38 2.55
C SER A 175 -6.73 -19.43 2.11
N PHE A 176 -6.94 -18.35 2.86
CA PHE A 176 -7.88 -17.29 2.52
C PHE A 176 -7.56 -16.68 1.14
N TYR A 177 -6.32 -16.24 0.91
CA TYR A 177 -5.95 -15.64 -0.37
C TYR A 177 -6.01 -16.62 -1.55
N VAL A 178 -5.63 -17.88 -1.36
CA VAL A 178 -5.73 -18.92 -2.39
C VAL A 178 -7.20 -19.16 -2.77
N VAL A 179 -8.09 -19.32 -1.79
CA VAL A 179 -9.53 -19.48 -2.05
C VAL A 179 -10.09 -18.27 -2.78
N LEU A 180 -9.74 -17.06 -2.33
CA LEU A 180 -10.20 -15.83 -2.95
C LEU A 180 -9.68 -15.66 -4.38
N PHE A 181 -8.43 -16.07 -4.65
CA PHE A 181 -7.85 -16.11 -5.99
C PHE A 181 -8.59 -17.08 -6.91
N VAL A 182 -8.89 -18.28 -6.44
CA VAL A 182 -9.67 -19.26 -7.22
C VAL A 182 -11.06 -18.69 -7.53
N ILE A 183 -11.75 -18.11 -6.54
CA ILE A 183 -13.06 -17.48 -6.76
C ILE A 183 -12.96 -16.34 -7.77
N PHE A 184 -11.96 -15.46 -7.63
CA PHE A 184 -11.74 -14.35 -8.55
C PHE A 184 -11.56 -14.83 -9.99
N VAL A 185 -10.68 -15.82 -10.22
CA VAL A 185 -10.45 -16.40 -11.55
C VAL A 185 -11.74 -16.99 -12.12
N LEU A 186 -12.50 -17.75 -11.32
CA LEU A 186 -13.76 -18.33 -11.76
C LEU A 186 -14.80 -17.26 -12.15
N VAL A 187 -14.93 -16.20 -11.35
CA VAL A 187 -15.85 -15.08 -11.66
C VAL A 187 -15.40 -14.32 -12.90
N CYS A 188 -14.11 -14.09 -13.09
CA CYS A 188 -13.59 -13.44 -14.29
C CYS A 188 -13.84 -14.29 -15.54
N VAL A 189 -13.60 -15.60 -15.48
CA VAL A 189 -13.91 -16.53 -16.59
C VAL A 189 -15.41 -16.54 -16.90
N ASP A 190 -16.26 -16.64 -15.87
CA ASP A 190 -17.72 -16.57 -16.02
C ASP A 190 -18.17 -15.25 -16.65
N ALA A 191 -17.62 -14.12 -16.19
CA ALA A 191 -17.91 -12.79 -16.75
C ALA A 191 -17.55 -12.72 -18.23
N LEU A 192 -16.35 -13.18 -18.61
CA LEU A 192 -15.88 -13.18 -19.99
C LEU A 192 -16.73 -14.08 -20.92
N GLN A 193 -17.26 -15.18 -20.39
CA GLN A 193 -18.07 -16.13 -21.16
C GLN A 193 -19.53 -15.71 -21.29
N THR A 194 -20.10 -15.08 -20.25
CA THR A 194 -21.55 -14.87 -20.14
C THR A 194 -22.00 -13.44 -20.36
N GLN A 195 -21.11 -12.45 -20.25
CA GLN A 195 -21.47 -11.04 -20.34
C GLN A 195 -20.49 -10.26 -21.24
N PRO A 196 -20.96 -9.62 -22.32
CA PRO A 196 -20.10 -8.74 -23.12
C PRO A 196 -19.52 -7.60 -22.28
N MET A 197 -18.21 -7.34 -22.39
CA MET A 197 -17.50 -6.32 -21.62
C MET A 197 -18.18 -4.95 -21.69
N ARG A 198 -18.61 -4.52 -22.88
CA ARG A 198 -19.33 -3.25 -23.06
C ARG A 198 -20.62 -3.17 -22.24
N ALA A 199 -21.40 -4.25 -22.20
CA ALA A 199 -22.63 -4.32 -21.40
C ALA A 199 -22.31 -4.32 -19.90
N GLY A 200 -21.26 -5.05 -19.51
CA GLY A 200 -20.71 -5.06 -18.16
C GLY A 200 -20.38 -3.66 -17.65
N PHE A 201 -19.56 -2.92 -18.39
CA PHE A 201 -19.16 -1.56 -18.04
C PHE A 201 -20.31 -0.55 -18.09
N ALA A 202 -21.21 -0.65 -19.07
CA ALA A 202 -22.39 0.21 -19.12
C ALA A 202 -23.27 0.05 -17.87
N TYR A 203 -23.40 -1.17 -17.36
CA TYR A 203 -24.09 -1.43 -16.10
C TYR A 203 -23.36 -0.80 -14.90
N ILE A 204 -22.04 -0.98 -14.79
CA ILE A 204 -21.23 -0.37 -13.72
C ILE A 204 -21.43 1.14 -13.70
N MET A 205 -21.36 1.80 -14.86
CA MET A 205 -21.50 3.26 -14.96
C MET A 205 -22.92 3.77 -14.69
N SER A 206 -23.94 2.91 -14.79
CA SER A 206 -25.35 3.30 -14.59
C SER A 206 -25.88 3.03 -13.18
N HIS A 207 -25.17 2.25 -12.36
CA HIS A 207 -25.62 1.89 -11.01
C HIS A 207 -24.62 2.36 -9.95
N GLY A 208 -25.06 3.22 -9.03
CA GLY A 208 -24.20 3.84 -8.02
C GLY A 208 -23.33 2.84 -7.25
N TRP A 209 -23.91 1.74 -6.72
CA TRP A 209 -23.14 0.75 -5.96
C TRP A 209 -22.08 0.00 -6.78
N ALA A 210 -22.42 -0.39 -8.01
CA ALA A 210 -21.46 -1.05 -8.89
C ALA A 210 -20.31 -0.11 -9.26
N LEU A 211 -20.63 1.17 -9.52
CA LEU A 211 -19.63 2.21 -9.74
C LEU A 211 -18.76 2.44 -8.50
N THR A 212 -19.36 2.53 -7.30
CA THR A 212 -18.63 2.71 -6.04
C THR A 212 -17.65 1.56 -5.81
N THR A 213 -18.07 0.30 -5.98
CA THR A 213 -17.17 -0.85 -5.87
C THR A 213 -16.04 -0.79 -6.89
N TRP A 214 -16.35 -0.41 -8.13
CA TRP A 214 -15.33 -0.23 -9.18
C TRP A 214 -14.33 0.87 -8.86
N VAL A 215 -14.80 2.03 -8.36
CA VAL A 215 -13.91 3.14 -7.96
C VAL A 215 -13.06 2.75 -6.76
N ASP A 216 -13.60 2.00 -5.78
CA ASP A 216 -12.81 1.51 -4.65
C ASP A 216 -11.60 0.68 -5.11
N VAL A 217 -11.81 -0.19 -6.11
CA VAL A 217 -10.73 -0.96 -6.74
C VAL A 217 -9.65 -0.03 -7.33
N LEU A 218 -10.05 1.04 -8.02
CA LEU A 218 -9.07 2.00 -8.56
C LEU A 218 -8.28 2.71 -7.44
N LEU A 219 -8.91 3.00 -6.31
CA LEU A 219 -8.22 3.58 -5.14
C LEU A 219 -7.19 2.61 -4.55
N GLY A 220 -7.55 1.33 -4.42
CA GLY A 220 -6.63 0.29 -3.96
C GLY A 220 -5.43 0.14 -4.90
N ILE A 221 -5.67 0.09 -6.21
CA ILE A 221 -4.60 0.07 -7.23
C ILE A 221 -3.70 1.29 -7.09
N MET A 222 -4.27 2.50 -6.91
CA MET A 222 -3.49 3.72 -6.74
C MET A 222 -2.57 3.66 -5.51
N PHE A 223 -3.07 3.11 -4.39
CA PHE A 223 -2.24 2.88 -3.21
C PHE A 223 -1.10 1.88 -3.49
N VAL A 224 -1.42 0.72 -4.06
CA VAL A 224 -0.42 -0.33 -4.36
C VAL A 224 0.64 0.20 -5.33
N MET A 225 0.23 0.94 -6.37
CA MET A 225 1.17 1.58 -7.31
C MET A 225 2.11 2.54 -6.59
N SER A 226 1.58 3.36 -5.68
CA SER A 226 2.38 4.30 -4.87
C SER A 226 3.32 3.56 -3.93
N HIS A 227 2.86 2.47 -3.31
CA HIS A 227 3.65 1.60 -2.45
C HIS A 227 4.83 0.99 -3.20
N VAL A 228 4.57 0.39 -4.38
CA VAL A 228 5.59 -0.17 -5.27
C VAL A 228 6.58 0.91 -5.73
N ALA A 229 6.11 2.12 -6.04
CA ALA A 229 6.96 3.22 -6.50
C ALA A 229 7.96 3.72 -5.46
N VAL A 230 7.61 3.62 -4.17
CA VAL A 230 8.52 4.03 -3.08
C VAL A 230 9.38 2.89 -2.56
N GLN A 231 9.17 1.65 -3.02
CA GLN A 231 10.06 0.53 -2.71
C GLN A 231 11.40 0.73 -3.39
N ARG A 232 12.48 0.70 -2.61
CA ARG A 232 13.84 1.00 -3.08
C ARG A 232 14.51 -0.16 -3.81
N THR A 233 13.98 -1.36 -3.67
CA THR A 233 14.54 -2.61 -4.20
C THR A 233 14.11 -2.92 -5.63
N LEU A 234 13.16 -2.16 -6.18
CA LEU A 234 12.64 -2.38 -7.53
C LEU A 234 13.26 -1.41 -8.52
N SER A 235 13.72 -1.96 -9.64
CA SER A 235 14.11 -1.16 -10.80
C SER A 235 12.89 -0.47 -11.42
N VAL A 236 13.12 0.65 -12.13
CA VAL A 236 12.06 1.39 -12.86
C VAL A 236 11.28 0.47 -13.81
N LEU A 237 11.96 -0.47 -14.47
CA LEU A 237 11.31 -1.44 -15.35
C LEU A 237 10.36 -2.36 -14.57
N GLN A 238 10.79 -2.89 -13.42
CA GLN A 238 9.93 -3.73 -12.57
C GLN A 238 8.70 -2.97 -12.08
N ILE A 239 8.86 -1.71 -11.68
CA ILE A 239 7.74 -0.84 -11.27
C ILE A 239 6.72 -0.71 -12.40
N ILE A 240 7.18 -0.38 -13.61
CA ILE A 240 6.32 -0.26 -14.80
C ILE A 240 5.61 -1.57 -15.10
N CYS A 241 6.32 -2.71 -15.07
CA CYS A 241 5.72 -4.02 -15.30
C CYS A 241 4.63 -4.35 -14.26
N ILE A 242 4.86 -4.04 -12.98
CA ILE A 242 3.86 -4.25 -11.92
C ILE A 242 2.66 -3.34 -12.13
N TRP A 243 2.86 -2.08 -12.54
CA TRP A 243 1.77 -1.16 -12.84
C TRP A 243 0.91 -1.63 -14.01
N ILE A 244 1.54 -2.12 -15.08
CA ILE A 244 0.83 -2.71 -16.22
C ILE A 244 0.04 -3.95 -15.74
N ALA A 245 0.66 -4.81 -14.94
CA ALA A 245 -0.02 -5.98 -14.39
C ALA A 245 -1.23 -5.59 -13.52
N LEU A 246 -1.10 -4.60 -12.64
CA LEU A 246 -2.20 -4.09 -11.81
C LEU A 246 -3.31 -3.47 -12.67
N ALA A 247 -2.96 -2.74 -13.73
CA ALA A 247 -3.95 -2.16 -14.62
C ALA A 247 -4.74 -3.21 -15.41
N LEU A 248 -4.09 -4.32 -15.81
CA LEU A 248 -4.71 -5.39 -16.59
C LEU A 248 -5.48 -6.40 -15.74
N PHE A 249 -4.95 -6.73 -14.56
CA PHE A 249 -5.44 -7.84 -13.72
C PHE A 249 -6.04 -7.38 -12.38
N GLY A 250 -6.03 -6.08 -12.08
CA GLY A 250 -6.60 -5.52 -10.85
C GLY A 250 -5.93 -6.06 -9.59
N HIS A 251 -6.71 -6.24 -8.51
CA HIS A 251 -6.20 -6.88 -7.28
C HIS A 251 -6.07 -8.41 -7.41
N GLY A 252 -6.30 -9.00 -8.59
CA GLY A 252 -5.77 -10.33 -8.91
C GLY A 252 -4.25 -10.40 -8.67
N VAL A 253 -3.53 -9.30 -8.94
CA VAL A 253 -2.11 -9.16 -8.59
C VAL A 253 -1.90 -9.05 -7.09
N THR A 254 -2.77 -8.33 -6.37
CA THR A 254 -2.71 -8.20 -4.90
C THR A 254 -2.95 -9.54 -4.21
N LEU A 255 -3.85 -10.39 -4.74
CA LEU A 255 -4.06 -11.76 -4.27
C LEU A 255 -2.78 -12.59 -4.42
N LEU A 256 -2.16 -12.56 -5.60
CA LEU A 256 -0.89 -13.24 -5.84
C LEU A 256 0.23 -12.69 -4.95
N TYR A 257 0.25 -11.38 -4.71
CA TYR A 257 1.20 -10.75 -3.81
C TYR A 257 0.99 -11.20 -2.36
N GLY A 258 -0.26 -11.22 -1.87
CA GLY A 258 -0.59 -11.75 -0.53
C GLY A 258 -0.18 -13.21 -0.37
N ILE A 259 -0.40 -14.05 -1.39
CA ILE A 259 0.09 -15.43 -1.45
C ILE A 259 1.62 -15.48 -1.37
N HIS A 260 2.31 -14.66 -2.16
CA HIS A 260 3.77 -14.57 -2.16
C HIS A 260 4.33 -14.20 -0.79
N LEU A 261 3.76 -13.19 -0.12
CA LEU A 261 4.17 -12.78 1.23
C LEU A 261 3.99 -13.91 2.26
N CYS A 262 2.89 -14.68 2.15
CA CYS A 262 2.67 -15.84 3.00
C CYS A 262 3.72 -16.93 2.76
N PHE A 263 4.09 -17.19 1.49
CA PHE A 263 5.16 -18.14 1.16
C PHE A 263 6.52 -17.70 1.73
N LEU A 264 6.86 -16.41 1.65
CA LEU A 264 8.09 -15.88 2.24
C LEU A 264 8.17 -16.13 3.75
N SER A 265 7.06 -15.90 4.47
CA SER A 265 6.98 -16.20 5.91
C SER A 265 7.09 -17.71 6.20
N LEU A 266 6.48 -18.56 5.39
CA LEU A 266 6.48 -20.02 5.61
C LEU A 266 7.81 -20.68 5.24
N ALA A 267 8.49 -20.18 4.21
CA ALA A 267 9.74 -20.74 3.71
C ALA A 267 10.94 -20.47 4.63
N GLN A 268 10.92 -19.39 5.42
CA GLN A 268 12.03 -18.98 6.27
C GLN A 268 11.72 -19.25 7.75
N PRO A 269 12.45 -20.18 8.42
CA PRO A 269 12.27 -20.45 9.83
C PRO A 269 12.49 -19.18 10.67
N GLY A 270 11.50 -18.83 11.50
CA GLY A 270 11.55 -17.64 12.35
C GLY A 270 10.96 -16.38 11.73
N ARG A 271 10.70 -16.35 10.41
CA ARG A 271 10.13 -15.18 9.74
C ARG A 271 8.62 -15.10 9.92
N SER A 272 8.15 -14.00 10.50
CA SER A 272 6.72 -13.75 10.71
C SER A 272 6.03 -13.18 9.47
N LEU A 273 4.70 -13.28 9.40
CA LEU A 273 3.93 -12.65 8.34
C LEU A 273 4.06 -11.12 8.41
N ALA A 274 4.14 -10.55 9.61
CA ALA A 274 4.36 -9.12 9.81
C ALA A 274 5.70 -8.66 9.21
N GLU A 275 6.76 -9.46 9.39
CA GLU A 275 8.05 -9.23 8.73
C GLU A 275 7.91 -9.31 7.21
N ALA A 276 7.27 -10.35 6.65
CA ALA A 276 7.06 -10.42 5.21
C ALA A 276 6.36 -9.17 4.63
N PHE A 277 5.34 -8.65 5.31
CA PHE A 277 4.59 -7.44 4.90
C PHE A 277 5.38 -6.13 5.07
N THR A 278 6.43 -6.11 5.90
CA THR A 278 7.17 -4.87 6.25
C THR A 278 8.61 -4.86 5.76
N GLU A 279 9.19 -6.03 5.45
CA GLU A 279 10.60 -6.25 5.12
C GLU A 279 10.91 -6.13 3.62
N SER A 280 9.96 -5.66 2.80
CA SER A 280 10.19 -5.32 1.39
C SER A 280 11.09 -4.08 1.19
N ALA A 281 11.62 -3.48 2.27
CA ALA A 281 12.41 -2.24 2.24
C ALA A 281 13.94 -2.43 2.38
N GLU A 282 14.43 -3.65 2.64
CA GLU A 282 15.88 -3.88 2.85
C GLU A 282 16.33 -5.19 2.20
N GLN A 283 16.95 -5.10 1.02
CA GLN A 283 18.06 -5.96 0.65
C GLN A 283 19.14 -5.09 -0.02
N GLU A 284 20.12 -4.75 0.82
CA GLU A 284 21.50 -4.24 0.58
C GLU A 284 21.72 -3.10 -0.42
#